data_AF-A0A7J2I4Z0-F1
#
_entry.id   AF-A0A7J2I4Z0-F1
#
_cell.length_a   1.000
_cell.length_b   1.000
_cell.length_c   1.000
_cell.angle_alpha   90.00
_cell.angle_beta   90.00
_cell.angle_gamma   90.00
#
_symmetry.space_group_name_H-M   'P 1'
#
loop_
_entity.id
_entity.type
_entity.pdbx_description
1 polymer ?
#
loop_
_entity_poly.entity_id
_entity_poly.type
_entity_poly.pdbx_seq_one_letter_code
_entity_poly.pdbx_strand_id
1 'polypeptide(L)'
;MKVVAHRGASGAEPENTLRAVRRGFEVGADWVEVDVRVSRDGRFVVIHYETVDRTTDGSGRVSEMTFDELRKLDAGMGERMPSLEEVLDEAEGRGTLV
;
A
#
# COMPACT_ATOMS: atom_id res chain seq x y z
N MET A 1 -1.05 25.19 -4.98
CA MET A 1 -1.15 23.90 -5.70
C MET A 1 -0.83 22.83 -4.67
N LYS A 2 -1.60 21.75 -4.60
CA LYS A 2 -1.25 20.59 -3.75
C LYS A 2 -0.61 19.50 -4.59
N VAL A 3 0.36 18.80 -4.04
CA VAL A 3 1.05 17.65 -4.63
C VAL A 3 0.61 16.38 -3.92
N VAL A 4 0.20 15.38 -4.71
CA VAL A 4 -0.22 14.07 -4.21
C VAL A 4 0.81 13.03 -4.64
N ALA A 5 1.38 12.31 -3.68
CA ALA A 5 2.21 11.14 -3.96
C ALA A 5 1.29 9.94 -4.27
N HIS A 6 1.05 9.70 -5.56
CA HIS A 6 0.16 8.65 -6.07
C HIS A 6 0.71 7.25 -5.75
N ARG A 7 -0.03 6.49 -4.94
CA ARG A 7 0.35 5.19 -4.36
C ARG A 7 1.61 5.25 -3.50
N GLY A 8 1.76 6.35 -2.75
CA GLY A 8 3.03 6.74 -2.14
C GLY A 8 4.03 7.31 -3.16
N ALA A 9 5.31 7.32 -2.82
CA ALA A 9 6.38 7.70 -3.74
C ALA A 9 6.68 6.59 -4.76
N SER A 10 5.67 6.14 -5.52
CA SER A 10 5.70 4.96 -6.41
C SER A 10 6.75 5.02 -7.54
N GLY A 11 7.24 6.22 -7.88
CA GLY A 11 8.36 6.39 -8.81
C GLY A 11 9.73 6.05 -8.21
N ALA A 12 9.83 5.94 -6.89
CA ALA A 12 11.06 5.69 -6.15
C ALA A 12 11.00 4.42 -5.28
N GLU A 13 9.81 4.03 -4.83
CA GLU A 13 9.59 2.93 -3.89
C GLU A 13 8.44 2.03 -4.39
N PRO A 14 8.37 0.75 -3.96
CA PRO A 14 7.28 -0.14 -4.35
C PRO A 14 5.93 0.45 -3.98
N GLU A 15 5.05 0.64 -4.96
CA GLU A 15 3.77 1.33 -4.75
C GLU A 15 2.91 0.68 -3.66
N ASN A 16 2.07 1.46 -2.98
CA ASN A 16 1.11 0.94 -1.99
C ASN A 16 1.76 0.17 -0.81
N THR A 17 3.03 0.46 -0.50
CA THR A 17 3.74 -0.08 0.68
C THR A 17 3.93 0.99 1.76
N LEU A 18 4.19 0.58 3.00
CA LEU A 18 4.52 1.51 4.09
C LEU A 18 5.76 2.33 3.75
N ARG A 19 6.74 1.71 3.09
CA ARG A 19 7.94 2.40 2.61
C ARG A 19 7.61 3.50 1.59
N ALA A 20 6.74 3.25 0.61
CA ALA A 20 6.33 4.28 -0.35
C ALA A 20 5.51 5.40 0.31
N VAL A 21 4.65 5.07 1.28
CA VAL A 21 3.87 6.05 2.05
C VAL A 21 4.81 6.96 2.84
N ARG A 22 5.71 6.38 3.63
CA ARG A 22 6.72 7.12 4.40
C ARG A 22 7.56 8.02 3.50
N ARG A 23 8.04 7.48 2.38
CA ARG A 23 8.84 8.23 1.42
C ARG A 23 8.06 9.40 0.81
N GLY A 24 6.76 9.22 0.54
CA GLY A 24 5.88 10.29 0.03
C GLY A 24 5.84 11.51 0.94
N PHE A 25 5.71 11.29 2.25
CA PHE A 25 5.78 12.38 3.23
C PHE A 25 7.19 12.96 3.37
N GLU A 26 8.23 12.12 3.38
CA GLU A 26 9.64 12.57 3.49
C GLU A 26 10.08 13.49 2.35
N VAL A 27 9.54 13.30 1.14
CA VAL A 27 9.86 14.15 -0.02
C VAL A 27 9.00 15.42 -0.09
N GLY A 28 8.14 15.65 0.91
CA GLY A 28 7.36 16.88 1.04
C GLY A 28 6.09 16.93 0.20
N ALA A 29 5.50 15.78 -0.16
CA ALA A 29 4.16 15.78 -0.74
C ALA A 29 3.14 16.31 0.27
N ASP A 30 2.17 17.10 -0.20
CA ASP A 30 1.09 17.57 0.67
C ASP A 30 0.26 16.37 1.16
N TRP A 31 -0.06 15.47 0.23
CA TRP A 31 -0.90 14.29 0.44
C TRP A 31 -0.22 13.03 -0.10
N VAL A 32 -0.53 11.88 0.50
CA VAL A 32 -0.17 10.55 -0.01
C VAL A 32 -1.45 9.80 -0.35
N GLU A 33 -1.54 9.28 -1.57
CA GLU A 33 -2.68 8.48 -2.01
C GLU A 33 -2.38 6.98 -1.89
N VAL A 34 -3.38 6.18 -1.53
CA VAL A 34 -3.30 4.71 -1.51
C VAL A 34 -4.58 4.05 -2.00
N ASP A 35 -4.45 2.84 -2.56
CA ASP A 35 -5.59 2.07 -3.06
C ASP A 35 -6.01 1.00 -2.06
N VAL A 36 -7.31 0.87 -1.79
CA VAL A 36 -7.85 -0.10 -0.82
C VAL A 36 -8.70 -1.17 -1.50
N ARG A 37 -8.49 -2.42 -1.11
CA ARG A 37 -9.32 -3.58 -1.44
C ARG A 37 -9.66 -4.40 -0.20
N VAL A 38 -10.52 -5.40 -0.35
CA VAL A 38 -10.95 -6.28 0.74
C VAL A 38 -10.46 -7.70 0.48
N SER A 39 -9.78 -8.29 1.47
CA SER A 39 -9.34 -9.69 1.44
C SER A 39 -10.50 -10.68 1.66
N ARG A 40 -10.26 -11.97 1.49
CA ARG A 40 -11.25 -13.06 1.73
C ARG A 40 -11.86 -13.00 3.13
N ASP A 41 -11.06 -12.65 4.13
CA ASP A 41 -11.44 -12.55 5.54
C ASP A 41 -11.91 -11.14 5.95
N GLY A 42 -12.20 -10.27 4.98
CA GLY A 42 -12.84 -8.97 5.24
C GLY A 42 -11.89 -7.87 5.73
N ARG A 43 -10.57 -8.04 5.62
CA ARG A 43 -9.59 -7.00 5.97
C ARG A 43 -9.41 -6.02 4.84
N PHE A 44 -9.32 -4.74 5.17
CA PHE A 44 -8.92 -3.70 4.23
C PHE A 44 -7.41 -3.77 4.01
N VAL A 45 -7.02 -4.10 2.78
CA VAL A 45 -5.63 -4.26 2.35
C VAL A 45 -5.29 -3.23 1.28
N VAL A 46 -4.01 -2.85 1.22
CA VAL A 46 -3.57 -1.75 0.36
C VAL A 46 -2.92 -2.29 -0.90
N ILE A 47 -3.65 -2.22 -2.01
CA ILE A 47 -3.24 -2.68 -3.34
C ILE A 47 -4.23 -2.19 -4.40
N HIS A 48 -3.71 -1.72 -5.55
CA HIS A 48 -4.53 -1.21 -6.65
C HIS A 48 -5.29 -2.31 -7.42
N TYR A 49 -4.63 -3.42 -7.72
CA TYR A 49 -5.11 -4.42 -8.69
C TYR A 49 -6.02 -5.45 -8.04
N GLU A 50 -6.93 -6.04 -8.83
CA GLU A 50 -7.77 -7.16 -8.36
C GLU A 50 -6.95 -8.39 -8.01
N THR A 51 -5.76 -8.51 -8.59
CA THR A 51 -4.84 -9.62 -8.42
C THR A 51 -3.49 -9.13 -7.92
N VAL A 52 -2.74 -10.03 -7.28
CA VAL A 52 -1.44 -9.70 -6.67
C VAL A 52 -0.27 -9.75 -7.65
N ASP A 53 -0.49 -10.30 -8.85
CA ASP A 53 0.54 -10.72 -9.83
C ASP A 53 1.49 -9.61 -10.27
N ARG A 54 1.03 -8.37 -10.32
CA ARG A 54 1.81 -7.26 -10.89
C ARG A 54 2.76 -6.61 -9.89
N THR A 55 2.38 -6.59 -8.61
CA THR A 55 3.08 -5.82 -7.56
C THR A 55 3.62 -6.71 -6.45
N THR A 56 3.53 -8.03 -6.62
CA THR A 56 4.07 -8.99 -5.66
C THR A 56 4.74 -10.16 -6.38
N ASP A 57 5.34 -11.07 -5.60
CA ASP A 57 5.86 -12.36 -6.07
C ASP A 57 4.81 -13.49 -6.10
N GLY A 58 3.55 -13.20 -5.79
CA GLY A 58 2.45 -14.15 -5.81
C GLY A 58 1.58 -14.10 -7.07
N SER A 59 0.52 -14.91 -7.09
CA SER A 59 -0.52 -14.86 -8.13
C SER A 59 -1.90 -15.15 -7.54
N GLY A 60 -2.94 -14.60 -8.18
CA GLY A 60 -4.33 -14.83 -7.79
C GLY A 60 -5.05 -13.58 -7.28
N ARG A 61 -6.36 -13.72 -7.04
CA ARG A 61 -7.24 -12.59 -6.68
C ARG A 61 -7.10 -12.24 -5.20
N VAL A 62 -7.01 -10.95 -4.90
CA VAL A 62 -6.96 -10.42 -3.52
C VAL A 62 -8.17 -10.89 -2.71
N SER A 63 -9.35 -10.90 -3.32
CA SER A 63 -10.61 -11.32 -2.68
C SER A 63 -10.69 -12.83 -2.35
N GLU A 64 -9.74 -13.63 -2.83
CA GLU A 64 -9.69 -15.09 -2.60
C GLU A 64 -8.63 -15.48 -1.56
N MET A 65 -7.83 -14.52 -1.09
CA MET A 65 -6.75 -14.72 -0.11
C MET A 65 -7.09 -14.03 1.22
N THR A 66 -6.74 -14.66 2.34
CA THR A 66 -6.75 -14.03 3.68
C THR A 66 -5.66 -12.99 3.79
N PHE A 67 -5.79 -12.06 4.73
CA PHE A 67 -4.73 -11.09 5.01
C PHE A 67 -3.40 -11.75 5.37
N ASP A 68 -3.42 -12.84 6.14
CA ASP A 68 -2.21 -13.59 6.51
C ASP A 68 -1.54 -14.28 5.31
N GLU A 69 -2.31 -14.68 4.29
CA GLU A 69 -1.75 -15.18 3.03
C GLU A 69 -1.15 -14.04 2.20
N LEU A 70 -1.85 -12.91 2.10
CA LEU A 70 -1.37 -11.71 1.38
C LEU A 70 -0.08 -11.15 1.98
N ARG A 71 0.03 -11.12 3.32
CA ARG A 71 1.24 -10.64 4.03
C ARG A 71 2.48 -11.51 3.80
N LYS A 72 2.35 -12.73 3.30
CA LYS A 72 3.51 -13.60 3.01
C LYS A 72 4.18 -13.26 1.68
N LEU A 73 3.49 -12.53 0.82
CA LEU A 73 4.02 -12.09 -0.47
C LEU A 73 5.03 -10.95 -0.25
N ASP A 74 6.03 -10.88 -1.12
CA ASP A 74 6.94 -9.74 -1.23
C ASP A 74 6.30 -8.72 -2.18
N ALA A 75 5.90 -7.56 -1.64
CA ALA A 75 5.30 -6.45 -2.38
C ALA A 75 6.35 -5.54 -3.06
N GLY A 76 7.59 -6.01 -3.16
CA GLY A 76 8.74 -5.31 -3.70
C GLY A 76 9.74 -4.95 -2.60
N MET A 77 11.02 -5.19 -2.87
CA MET A 77 12.14 -4.85 -1.98
C MET A 77 12.00 -5.41 -0.54
N GLY A 78 11.30 -6.54 -0.36
CA GLY A 78 11.07 -7.15 0.96
C GLY A 78 9.90 -6.56 1.74
N GLU A 79 9.18 -5.57 1.19
CA GLU A 79 7.97 -5.04 1.80
C GLU A 79 6.85 -6.08 1.79
N ARG A 80 5.89 -5.91 2.70
CA ARG A 80 4.67 -6.73 2.77
C ARG A 80 3.47 -5.89 2.38
N MET A 81 2.41 -6.54 1.92
CA MET A 81 1.12 -5.87 1.72
C MET A 81 0.62 -5.31 3.07
N PRO A 82 0.43 -3.99 3.21
CA PRO A 82 -0.06 -3.44 4.45
C PRO A 82 -1.60 -3.52 4.54
N SER A 83 -2.12 -3.51 5.76
CA SER A 83 -3.52 -3.17 6.00
C SER A 83 -3.70 -1.65 5.91
N LEU A 84 -4.96 -1.20 5.72
CA LEU A 84 -5.28 0.22 5.79
C LEU A 84 -4.96 0.80 7.18
N GLU A 85 -5.12 0.02 8.25
CA GLU A 85 -4.79 0.42 9.62
C GLU A 85 -3.29 0.75 9.74
N GLU A 86 -2.42 -0.11 9.22
CA GLU A 86 -0.96 0.12 9.24
C GLU A 86 -0.57 1.38 8.44
N VAL A 87 -1.25 1.68 7.33
CA VAL A 87 -1.00 2.90 6.55
C VAL A 87 -1.48 4.15 7.29
N LEU A 88 -2.63 4.07 7.98
CA LEU A 88 -3.13 5.18 8.81
C LEU A 88 -2.17 5.48 9.97
N ASP A 89 -1.67 4.44 10.64
CA ASP A 89 -0.67 4.57 11.70
C ASP A 89 0.64 5.17 11.16
N GLU A 90 1.09 4.77 9.96
CA GLU A 90 2.29 5.35 9.33
C GLU A 90 2.08 6.83 8.95
N ALA A 91 0.86 7.21 8.56
CA ALA A 91 0.51 8.59 8.21
C ALA A 91 0.31 9.50 9.43
N GLU A 92 0.07 8.93 10.61
CA GLU A 92 -0.18 9.68 11.84
C GLU A 92 0.98 10.65 12.13
N GLY A 93 0.63 11.93 12.27
CA GLY A 93 1.62 13.00 12.51
C GLY A 93 2.51 13.36 11.31
N ARG A 94 2.36 12.73 10.14
CA ARG A 94 3.16 13.01 8.94
C ARG A 94 2.43 13.85 7.89
N GLY A 95 1.13 13.63 7.69
CA GLY A 95 0.37 14.36 6.69
C GLY A 95 -1.03 13.80 6.44
N THR A 96 -1.64 14.18 5.32
CA THR A 96 -2.96 13.67 4.92
C THR A 96 -2.81 12.47 3.99
N LEU A 97 -3.52 11.38 4.31
CA LEU A 97 -3.73 10.24 3.43
C LEU A 97 -5.01 10.46 2.61
N VAL A 98 -5.01 10.11 1.32
CA VAL A 98 -6.16 10.23 0.41
C VAL A 98 -6.44 8.97 -0.38
#